data_AF-A0A822EI09-F1
#
_entry.id   AF-A0A822EI09-F1
#
_cell.length_a   1.000
_cell.length_b   1.000
_cell.length_c   1.000
_cell.angle_alpha   90.00
_cell.angle_beta   90.00
_cell.angle_gamma   90.00
#
_symmetry.space_group_name_H-M   'P 1'
#
loop_
_entity.id
_entity.type
_entity.pdbx_description
1 polymer ?
#
loop_
_entity_poly.entity_id
_entity_poly.type
_entity_poly.pdbx_seq_one_letter_code
_entity_poly.pdbx_strand_id
1 'polypeptide(L)' 'QQSFATCHLWGRDHIRTFDGTYYRFPGSCTYKLIGSTTWQINIQFINCTTPKGSCEKKLTIVIAGKTLEITGT' A
#
# COMPACT_ATOMS: atom_id res chain seq x y z
N GLN A 1 27.07 -4.38 -4.58
CA GLN A 1 26.27 -3.14 -4.60
C GLN A 1 24.80 -3.53 -4.76
N GLN A 2 23.93 -3.22 -3.79
CA GLN A 2 22.51 -3.57 -3.90
C GLN A 2 21.81 -2.58 -4.84
N SER A 3 21.16 -3.09 -5.89
CA SER A 3 20.49 -2.32 -6.94
C SER A 3 18.98 -2.19 -6.73
N PHE A 4 18.49 -2.44 -5.52
CA PHE A 4 17.06 -2.42 -5.21
C PHE A 4 16.76 -1.35 -4.16
N ALA A 5 15.59 -0.71 -4.30
CA ALA A 5 15.00 0.16 -3.29
C ALA A 5 13.67 -0.43 -2.84
N THR A 6 13.26 -0.15 -1.60
CA THR A 6 12.06 -0.75 -1.00
C THR A 6 11.15 0.34 -0.45
N CYS A 7 9.87 0.32 -0.84
CA CYS A 7 8.81 1.08 -0.21
C CYS A 7 8.17 0.24 0.89
N HIS A 8 8.02 0.80 2.08
CA HIS A 8 7.43 0.13 3.22
C HIS A 8 6.12 0.83 3.58
N LEU A 9 5.07 0.04 3.78
CA LEU A 9 3.86 0.47 4.45
C LEU A 9 3.65 -0.41 5.68
N TRP A 10 3.49 0.20 6.84
CA TRP A 10 3.21 -0.52 8.08
C TRP A 10 2.16 0.20 8.90
N GLY A 11 1.53 -0.55 9.81
CA GLY A 11 0.37 -0.08 10.52
C GLY A 11 -0.74 0.34 9.55
N ARG A 12 -1.42 1.45 9.84
CA ARG A 12 -2.56 1.94 9.06
C ARG A 12 -2.20 3.05 8.07
N ASP A 13 -1.14 3.80 8.34
CA ASP A 13 -0.92 5.09 7.69
C ASP A 13 0.56 5.47 7.54
N HIS A 14 1.50 4.64 8.02
CA HIS A 14 2.92 4.97 7.97
C HIS A 14 3.56 4.41 6.70
N ILE A 15 4.15 5.32 5.92
CA ILE A 15 4.80 5.02 4.64
C ILE A 15 6.26 5.47 4.69
N ARG A 16 7.15 4.63 4.17
CA ARG A 16 8.50 5.01 3.77
C ARG A 16 8.64 4.78 2.27
N THR A 17 8.89 5.84 1.52
CA THR A 17 9.06 5.78 0.06
C THR A 17 10.42 5.20 -0.33
N PHE A 18 10.61 4.92 -1.62
CA PHE A 18 11.83 4.29 -2.17
C PHE A 18 13.10 5.12 -1.94
N ASP A 19 12.97 6.45 -1.93
CA ASP A 19 14.04 7.42 -1.64
C ASP A 19 14.26 7.62 -0.12
N GLY A 20 13.50 6.91 0.72
CA GLY A 20 13.64 6.94 2.17
C GLY A 20 12.82 8.02 2.88
N THR A 21 11.97 8.77 2.17
CA THR A 21 11.11 9.80 2.77
C THR A 21 9.96 9.17 3.57
N TYR A 22 9.65 9.75 4.73
CA TYR A 22 8.61 9.26 5.64
C TYR A 22 7.36 10.12 5.55
N TYR A 23 6.21 9.46 5.43
CA TYR A 23 4.90 10.10 5.44
C TYR A 23 3.94 9.38 6.38
N ARG A 24 2.98 10.14 6.90
CA ARG A 24 1.80 9.62 7.57
C ARG A 24 0.57 10.03 6.80
N PHE A 25 -0.22 9.07 6.34
CA PHE A 25 -1.38 9.32 5.49
C PHE A 25 -2.61 8.49 5.94
N PRO A 26 -3.50 9.05 6.77
CA PRO A 26 -4.67 8.33 7.31
C PRO A 26 -5.85 8.36 6.34
N GLY A 27 -5.66 7.80 5.14
CA GLY A 27 -6.72 7.69 4.13
C GLY A 27 -7.65 6.50 4.37
N SER A 28 -8.89 6.58 3.86
CA SER A 28 -9.91 5.51 3.93
C SER A 28 -10.41 5.02 2.57
N CYS A 29 -9.87 5.57 1.48
CA CYS A 29 -10.20 5.16 0.12
C CYS A 29 -9.18 4.15 -0.43
N THR A 30 -9.33 3.78 -1.69
CA THR A 30 -8.30 3.06 -2.43
C THR A 30 -7.25 4.04 -2.94
N TYR A 31 -5.98 3.76 -2.67
CA TYR A 31 -4.86 4.61 -3.06
C TYR A 31 -3.84 3.82 -3.88
N LYS A 32 -3.24 4.48 -4.87
CA LYS A 32 -2.09 3.94 -5.59
C LYS A 32 -0.84 4.07 -4.73
N LEU A 33 -0.32 2.94 -4.23
CA LEU A 33 0.90 2.91 -3.41
C LEU A 33 2.15 3.09 -4.28
N ILE A 34 2.15 2.43 -5.43
CA ILE A 34 3.15 2.61 -6.49
C ILE A 34 2.51 2.23 -7.82
N GLY A 35 2.90 2.88 -8.91
CA GLY A 35 2.52 2.40 -10.23
C GLY A 35 2.89 3.35 -11.35
N SER A 36 2.73 2.85 -12.55
CA SER A 36 2.69 3.59 -13.81
C SER A 36 1.30 3.37 -14.45
N THR A 37 1.24 3.44 -15.78
CA THR A 37 0.02 3.22 -16.56
C THR A 37 -0.28 1.72 -16.74
N THR A 38 0.74 0.88 -16.93
CA THR A 38 0.59 -0.56 -17.26
C THR A 38 0.71 -1.49 -16.06
N TRP A 39 1.24 -0.99 -14.95
CA TRP A 39 1.41 -1.73 -13.71
C TRP A 39 1.15 -0.81 -12.52
N GLN A 40 0.47 -1.30 -11.50
CA GLN A 40 0.22 -0.53 -10.28
C GLN A 40 -0.14 -1.46 -9.13
N ILE A 41 0.24 -1.05 -7.92
CA ILE A 41 -0.17 -1.67 -6.67
C ILE A 41 -1.03 -0.65 -5.95
N ASN A 42 -2.31 -0.99 -5.78
CA ASN A 42 -3.25 -0.19 -5.03
C ASN A 42 -3.47 -0.82 -3.65
N ILE A 43 -3.77 0.02 -2.66
CA ILE A 43 -4.13 -0.42 -1.33
C ILE A 43 -5.46 0.19 -0.89
N GLN A 44 -6.25 -0.61 -0.19
CA GLN A 44 -7.45 -0.18 0.51
C GLN A 44 -7.40 -0.67 1.96
N PHE A 45 -7.75 0.23 2.88
CA PHE A 45 -7.91 -0.08 4.30
C PHE A 45 -9.39 -0.37 4.59
N ILE A 46 -9.70 -1.58 5.05
CA ILE A 46 -11.07 -2.10 5.20
C ILE A 46 -11.30 -2.46 6.68
N ASN A 47 -12.54 -2.31 7.16
CA ASN A 47 -12.97 -2.72 8.51
C ASN A 47 -12.17 -2.07 9.66
N CYS A 48 -11.65 -0.86 9.45
CA CYS A 48 -10.81 -0.19 10.45
C CYS A 48 -11.66 0.50 11.51
N THR A 49 -12.01 -0.26 12.55
CA THR A 49 -12.94 0.14 13.63
C THR A 49 -12.44 1.28 14.51
N THR A 50 -11.12 1.39 14.75
CA THR A 50 -10.53 2.50 15.52
C THR A 50 -9.16 2.91 14.97
N PRO A 51 -8.64 4.11 15.29
CA PRO A 51 -7.30 4.54 14.84
C PRO A 51 -6.15 3.64 15.29
N LYS A 52 -6.31 2.94 16.44
CA LYS A 52 -5.34 1.99 17.00
C LYS A 52 -5.77 0.52 16.86
N GLY A 53 -6.92 0.27 16.24
CA GLY A 53 -7.50 -1.06 16.12
C GLY A 53 -6.94 -1.86 14.94
N SER A 54 -7.34 -3.14 14.88
CA SER A 54 -7.09 -3.97 13.71
C SER A 54 -7.73 -3.34 12.48
N CYS A 55 -7.04 -3.42 11.35
CA CYS A 55 -7.42 -2.79 10.09
C CYS A 55 -6.96 -3.73 8.99
N GLU A 56 -7.92 -4.25 8.22
CA GLU A 56 -7.61 -5.11 7.10
C GLU A 56 -7.02 -4.29 5.96
N LYS A 57 -6.03 -4.85 5.29
CA LYS A 57 -5.37 -4.27 4.13
C LYS A 57 -5.69 -5.16 2.96
N LYS A 58 -6.31 -4.57 1.93
CA LYS A 58 -6.50 -5.19 0.63
C LYS A 58 -5.52 -4.57 -0.35
N LEU A 59 -4.60 -5.38 -0.87
CA LEU A 59 -3.68 -5.02 -1.95
C LEU A 59 -4.23 -5.54 -3.26
N THR A 60 -4.29 -4.67 -4.27
CA THR A 60 -4.63 -5.03 -5.65
C THR A 60 -3.42 -4.75 -6.52
N ILE A 61 -2.76 -5.82 -6.97
CA ILE A 61 -1.58 -5.78 -7.84
C ILE A 61 -2.04 -5.96 -9.28
N VAL A 62 -1.81 -4.96 -10.11
CA VAL A 62 -2.12 -4.98 -11.54
C VAL A 62 -0.82 -4.98 -12.33
N ILE A 63 -0.62 -5.95 -13.22
CA ILE A 63 0.55 -6.04 -14.11
C ILE A 63 0.07 -6.47 -15.49
N ALA A 64 0.29 -5.62 -16.50
CA ALA A 64 -0.08 -5.89 -17.90
C ALA A 64 -1.54 -6.38 -18.06
N GLY A 65 -2.46 -5.74 -17.33
CA GLY A 65 -3.89 -6.07 -17.34
C GLY A 65 -4.30 -7.29 -16.50
N LYS A 66 -3.34 -8.03 -15.91
CA LYS A 66 -3.63 -9.09 -14.94
C LYS A 66 -3.74 -8.51 -13.55
N THR A 67 -4.67 -9.02 -12.75
CA THR A 67 -4.94 -8.56 -11.39
C THR A 67 -4.74 -9.69 -10.38
N LEU A 68 -4.02 -9.42 -9.30
CA LEU A 68 -3.89 -10.27 -8.12
C LEU A 68 -4.36 -9.47 -6.89
N GLU A 69 -5.20 -10.09 -6.07
CA GLU A 69 -5.67 -9.51 -4.82
C GLU A 69 -5.09 -10.26 -3.63
N ILE A 70 -4.60 -9.52 -2.64
CA ILE A 70 -4.09 -10.04 -1.38
C ILE A 70 -4.79 -9.29 -0.26
N THR A 71 -5.43 -10.01 0.66
CA THR A 71 -6.09 -9.42 1.83
C THR A 71 -5.44 -9.98 3.10
N GLY A 72 -5.15 -9.11 4.07
CA GLY A 72 -4.56 -9.49 5.34
C GLY A 72 -4.80 -8.44 6.43
N THR A 73 -4.41 -8.75 7.66
CA THR A 73 -4.51 -7.83 8.81
C THR A 73 -3.20 -7.10 9.08
#